data_AF-A0A5N8USP9-F1
#
_entry.id   AF-A0A5N8USP9-F1
#
_cell.length_a   1.000
_cell.length_b   1.000
_cell.length_c   1.000
_cell.angle_alpha   90.00
_cell.angle_beta   90.00
_cell.angle_gamma   90.00
#
_symmetry.space_group_name_H-M   'P 1'
#
loop_
_entity.id
_entity.type
_entity.pdbx_description
1 polymer ?
#
loop_
_entity_poly.entity_id
_entity_poly.type
_entity_poly.pdbx_seq_one_letter_code
_entity_poly.pdbx_strand_id
1 'polypeptide(L)'
;MKLKLDKALSLVAVGVIGVLQGANAAPIYEIKNLDEIYSQTDGAELIGTLKGTRSGYGMAINANNESLGVAKGKKYLSVSEDDDGVIDIEDGIAPEERVVFSINTPIKANNFTFTAQDNDPSKPWLPVFDSVNGTTPPDETDPEVPETINSVDAYYYGINDTGVKVGSMTSEEQTEPYTGSTADQEFWYYREFEERGFVKNADGIETPLIPALTTYTKDDTTVNVGGYSVAAKVNASGLVVGYVGTELSQNAKDRIDGCVTGDTYPLDVCVQTLQFPYDQYGNNYVNYQVRGYVWQLTADGTGVQTGTELPLGLTPDSSDTRIFTAQGLGVNTAGTVAGRSHVYRRGDTDKLAYDAAYWTKNDASGEYGYHWIDMIDDRYQSIAYDINDNGILVGSYKQFLQGYERDKFFYFDINGTEEIVTPYDFSSSTGISDLSSKPKDINNKGQVVGYIETTHDKDKPRPKAGFLFDKETDDFRNLNQLLTCESKGFKKVDDKWIRRTVEVADGSGKTLTYNEDLVVVEANSINEDGVIVGTVFVRKPQYKFDSDGNLVIGDNGLPIFEVNGYGDPLTSYLPRSVVLQTNGADATDEWLAANNCVDNNEDPEDYERKGAASFAWLFALPLLWFRRRNL
;
A
#
# COMPACT_ATOMS: atom_id res chain seq x y z
N MET A 1 -31.55 -43.07 -30.54
CA MET A 1 -31.99 -41.68 -30.79
C MET A 1 -30.73 -40.88 -31.07
N LYS A 2 -30.57 -40.37 -32.30
CA LYS A 2 -29.44 -39.52 -32.70
C LYS A 2 -29.66 -38.12 -32.14
N LEU A 3 -28.60 -37.48 -31.67
CA LEU A 3 -28.32 -36.06 -31.92
C LEU A 3 -26.80 -35.85 -31.80
N LYS A 4 -26.22 -35.35 -32.89
CA LYS A 4 -24.89 -34.75 -33.00
C LYS A 4 -25.04 -33.25 -32.71
N LEU A 5 -24.01 -32.65 -32.12
CA LEU A 5 -23.49 -31.28 -32.39
C LEU A 5 -22.19 -31.17 -31.54
N ASP A 6 -21.00 -31.29 -32.12
CA ASP A 6 -20.12 -30.22 -32.66
C ASP A 6 -19.66 -29.23 -31.57
N LYS A 7 -18.45 -29.41 -31.02
CA LYS A 7 -17.19 -28.73 -31.41
C LYS A 7 -17.22 -27.20 -31.30
N ALA A 8 -16.74 -26.68 -30.17
CA ALA A 8 -15.76 -25.58 -30.07
C ALA A 8 -15.58 -25.21 -28.58
N LEU A 9 -14.43 -25.59 -27.99
CA LEU A 9 -13.80 -25.03 -26.78
C LEU A 9 -12.86 -26.09 -26.20
N SER A 10 -11.70 -26.25 -26.83
CA SER A 10 -10.54 -26.88 -26.20
C SER A 10 -9.32 -26.58 -27.06
N LEU A 11 -8.69 -25.45 -26.74
CA LEU A 11 -7.32 -25.10 -27.10
C LEU A 11 -6.72 -24.34 -25.90
N VAL A 12 -6.89 -24.93 -24.71
CA VAL A 12 -5.92 -24.73 -23.63
C VAL A 12 -4.99 -25.91 -23.76
N ALA A 13 -3.89 -25.72 -24.46
CA ALA A 13 -2.90 -26.76 -24.61
C ALA A 13 -1.49 -26.17 -24.68
N VAL A 14 -0.81 -26.34 -23.54
CA VAL A 14 0.53 -26.91 -23.44
C VAL A 14 1.71 -26.01 -23.79
N GLY A 15 2.41 -25.63 -22.73
CA GLY A 15 3.83 -25.27 -22.67
C GLY A 15 4.05 -24.52 -21.36
N VAL A 16 4.81 -24.96 -20.36
CA VAL A 16 5.87 -25.97 -20.26
C VAL A 16 5.83 -26.50 -18.81
N ILE A 17 5.60 -27.81 -18.63
CA ILE A 17 5.97 -28.50 -17.37
C ILE A 17 7.24 -29.27 -17.67
N GLY A 18 8.37 -28.62 -17.38
CA GLY A 18 9.66 -29.27 -17.25
C GLY A 18 10.03 -29.31 -15.78
N VAL A 19 9.58 -30.35 -15.06
CA VAL A 19 10.16 -30.69 -13.75
C VAL A 19 11.52 -31.29 -14.03
N LEU A 20 12.58 -30.49 -13.92
CA LEU A 20 13.96 -30.97 -13.85
C LEU A 20 14.55 -30.51 -12.53
N GLN A 21 14.93 -31.50 -11.72
CA GLN A 21 15.79 -31.33 -10.56
C GLN A 21 17.16 -30.85 -11.05
N GLY A 22 17.36 -29.54 -11.04
CA GLY A 22 18.61 -28.81 -11.12
C GLY A 22 18.42 -27.55 -10.29
N ALA A 23 19.49 -26.91 -9.82
CA ALA A 23 19.37 -25.60 -9.20
C ALA A 23 18.70 -24.64 -10.21
N ASN A 24 17.41 -24.39 -10.05
CA ASN A 24 16.64 -23.56 -10.97
C ASN A 24 17.12 -22.12 -10.74
N ALA A 25 17.72 -21.53 -11.76
CA ALA A 25 18.03 -20.11 -11.72
C ALA A 25 16.71 -19.31 -11.64
N ALA A 26 16.73 -18.18 -10.93
CA ALA A 26 15.54 -17.37 -10.73
C ALA A 26 14.95 -16.91 -12.08
N PRO A 27 13.61 -16.78 -12.21
CA PRO A 27 12.99 -16.41 -13.47
C PRO A 27 13.33 -14.96 -13.87
N ILE A 28 13.42 -14.72 -15.17
CA ILE A 28 13.53 -13.37 -15.74
C ILE A 28 12.13 -12.73 -15.75
N TYR A 29 12.07 -11.46 -15.34
CA TYR A 29 10.83 -10.69 -15.26
C TYR A 29 10.80 -9.54 -16.27
N GLU A 30 9.60 -9.27 -16.77
CA GLU A 30 9.25 -8.09 -17.54
C GLU A 30 8.13 -7.34 -16.81
N ILE A 31 8.26 -6.01 -16.72
CA ILE A 31 7.12 -5.18 -16.32
C ILE A 31 6.17 -5.11 -17.53
N LYS A 32 4.90 -5.47 -17.34
CA LYS A 32 3.95 -5.58 -18.46
C LYS A 32 3.22 -4.29 -18.76
N ASN A 33 3.03 -3.44 -17.77
CA ASN A 33 2.42 -2.13 -17.92
C ASN A 33 3.46 -1.02 -18.18
N LEU A 34 4.59 -1.32 -18.85
CA LEU A 34 5.72 -0.39 -19.13
C LEU A 34 5.46 0.65 -20.22
N ASP A 35 5.06 0.20 -21.41
CA ASP A 35 5.03 1.04 -22.61
C ASP A 35 4.02 2.18 -22.49
N GLU A 36 3.12 2.04 -21.53
CA GLU A 36 2.15 3.04 -21.20
C GLU A 36 2.74 4.07 -20.22
N ILE A 37 3.72 3.74 -19.36
CA ILE A 37 4.25 4.57 -18.23
C ILE A 37 4.62 6.01 -18.64
N TYR A 38 5.02 6.19 -19.89
CA TYR A 38 5.51 7.46 -20.42
C TYR A 38 4.72 7.99 -21.63
N SER A 39 3.54 7.46 -21.91
CA SER A 39 2.69 7.95 -23.02
C SER A 39 2.17 9.35 -22.75
N GLN A 40 2.51 10.30 -23.64
CA GLN A 40 2.09 11.71 -23.53
C GLN A 40 0.66 11.97 -24.01
N THR A 41 0.03 11.02 -24.71
CA THR A 41 -1.21 11.29 -25.46
C THR A 41 -2.42 11.47 -24.55
N ASP A 42 -2.43 10.83 -23.38
CA ASP A 42 -3.45 11.00 -22.33
C ASP A 42 -2.90 11.79 -21.12
N GLY A 43 -1.71 12.40 -21.27
CA GLY A 43 -0.93 12.99 -20.19
C GLY A 43 -0.07 11.94 -19.46
N ALA A 44 1.18 12.27 -19.15
CA ALA A 44 2.17 11.42 -18.46
C ALA A 44 1.79 11.07 -16.99
N GLU A 45 0.50 11.03 -16.66
CA GLU A 45 -0.03 10.95 -15.29
C GLU A 45 -0.73 9.62 -14.96
N LEU A 46 -0.94 8.73 -15.93
CA LEU A 46 -2.02 7.73 -15.89
C LEU A 46 -1.65 6.28 -15.60
N ILE A 47 -0.37 5.91 -15.54
CA ILE A 47 -0.02 4.50 -15.70
C ILE A 47 0.45 3.91 -14.40
N GLY A 48 -0.19 2.81 -14.01
CA GLY A 48 -0.09 2.25 -12.68
C GLY A 48 -0.78 3.13 -11.62
N THR A 49 -1.69 4.02 -12.02
CA THR A 49 -2.57 4.79 -11.13
C THR A 49 -3.86 5.15 -11.84
N LEU A 50 -4.89 5.62 -11.12
CA LEU A 50 -6.13 6.12 -11.74
C LEU A 50 -5.96 7.54 -12.30
N LYS A 51 -6.78 7.90 -13.29
CA LYS A 51 -6.88 9.31 -13.71
C LYS A 51 -7.37 10.18 -12.55
N GLY A 52 -6.86 11.41 -12.46
CA GLY A 52 -7.18 12.30 -11.32
C GLY A 52 -6.42 11.99 -10.04
N THR A 53 -5.55 10.96 -10.03
CA THR A 53 -4.76 10.56 -8.84
C THR A 53 -3.26 10.82 -9.02
N ARG A 54 -2.52 10.91 -7.91
CA ARG A 54 -1.07 11.18 -7.89
C ARG A 54 -0.25 9.90 -7.96
N SER A 55 -0.70 8.85 -7.28
CA SER A 55 0.08 7.65 -6.95
C SER A 55 -0.80 6.41 -6.94
N GLY A 56 -0.23 5.27 -7.32
CA GLY A 56 -0.93 3.98 -7.29
C GLY A 56 -0.06 2.89 -6.70
N TYR A 57 -0.71 1.93 -6.04
CA TYR A 57 -0.10 0.83 -5.30
C TYR A 57 -0.81 -0.46 -5.66
N GLY A 58 -0.07 -1.43 -6.20
CA GLY A 58 -0.59 -2.77 -6.46
C GLY A 58 -0.64 -3.58 -5.16
N MET A 59 -1.77 -4.21 -4.84
CA MET A 59 -2.01 -4.82 -3.53
C MET A 59 -2.09 -6.35 -3.59
N ALA A 60 -2.85 -6.91 -4.53
CA ALA A 60 -3.08 -8.35 -4.63
C ALA A 60 -3.35 -8.79 -6.07
N ILE A 61 -3.14 -10.08 -6.35
CA ILE A 61 -3.43 -10.74 -7.62
C ILE A 61 -4.02 -12.14 -7.40
N ASN A 62 -4.96 -12.56 -8.24
CA ASN A 62 -5.51 -13.93 -8.23
C ASN A 62 -4.94 -14.80 -9.37
N ALA A 63 -5.36 -16.07 -9.41
CA ALA A 63 -4.93 -17.02 -10.44
C ALA A 63 -5.49 -16.71 -11.85
N ASN A 64 -6.48 -15.82 -11.97
CA ASN A 64 -7.03 -15.39 -13.26
C ASN A 64 -6.31 -14.15 -13.83
N ASN A 65 -5.19 -13.75 -13.24
CA ASN A 65 -4.47 -12.52 -13.58
C ASN A 65 -5.35 -11.26 -13.48
N GLU A 66 -6.22 -11.23 -12.48
CA GLU A 66 -6.89 -10.02 -12.01
C GLU A 66 -6.15 -9.50 -10.78
N SER A 67 -5.73 -8.24 -10.86
CA SER A 67 -5.08 -7.51 -9.79
C SER A 67 -5.96 -6.40 -9.27
N LEU A 68 -5.74 -6.04 -8.02
CA LEU A 68 -6.36 -4.88 -7.38
C LEU A 68 -5.32 -3.98 -6.74
N GLY A 69 -5.73 -2.73 -6.52
CA GLY A 69 -4.86 -1.75 -5.91
C GLY A 69 -5.60 -0.55 -5.36
N VAL A 70 -4.79 0.36 -4.80
CA VAL A 70 -5.25 1.63 -4.23
C VAL A 70 -4.53 2.76 -4.94
N ALA A 71 -5.27 3.79 -5.31
CA ALA A 71 -4.73 5.04 -5.83
C ALA A 71 -4.97 6.17 -4.84
N LYS A 72 -3.98 7.05 -4.67
CA LYS A 72 -4.08 8.25 -3.84
C LYS A 72 -4.34 9.46 -4.69
N GLY A 73 -5.41 10.19 -4.42
CA GLY A 73 -5.78 11.38 -5.16
C GLY A 73 -4.74 12.50 -5.06
N LYS A 74 -4.94 13.54 -5.86
CA LYS A 74 -4.08 14.73 -5.89
C LYS A 74 -4.41 15.66 -4.72
N LYS A 75 -3.45 16.48 -4.29
CA LYS A 75 -3.70 17.58 -3.35
C LYS A 75 -4.89 18.41 -3.82
N TYR A 76 -5.89 18.63 -2.95
CA TYR A 76 -6.85 19.73 -3.16
C TYR A 76 -6.08 21.03 -2.94
N LEU A 77 -5.81 21.76 -4.02
CA LEU A 77 -5.14 23.05 -3.93
C LEU A 77 -6.07 24.04 -3.20
N SER A 78 -5.73 24.43 -1.97
CA SER A 78 -6.32 25.60 -1.32
C SER A 78 -5.41 26.80 -1.57
N VAL A 79 -5.97 27.87 -2.17
CA VAL A 79 -5.32 29.17 -2.36
C VAL A 79 -5.28 30.02 -1.06
N SER A 80 -5.18 29.38 0.11
CA SER A 80 -5.15 30.09 1.40
C SER A 80 -3.73 30.48 1.78
N GLU A 81 -3.51 31.76 2.06
CA GLU A 81 -2.22 32.44 2.29
C GLU A 81 -1.44 32.02 3.57
N ASP A 82 -1.79 30.89 4.22
CA ASP A 82 -1.37 30.59 5.61
C ASP A 82 -0.64 29.23 5.82
N ASP A 83 -0.12 28.56 4.79
CA ASP A 83 0.48 27.22 4.94
C ASP A 83 2.01 27.19 4.71
N ASP A 84 2.77 27.01 5.80
CA ASP A 84 4.25 27.17 5.91
C ASP A 84 4.99 25.80 6.00
N GLY A 85 4.67 24.87 5.10
CA GLY A 85 5.24 23.52 5.08
C GLY A 85 6.65 23.42 4.44
N VAL A 86 7.64 22.95 5.21
CA VAL A 86 8.97 22.55 4.70
C VAL A 86 8.95 21.07 4.30
N ILE A 87 9.37 20.79 3.06
CA ILE A 87 9.46 19.45 2.45
C ILE A 87 10.53 18.61 3.17
N ASP A 88 10.16 17.44 3.66
CA ASP A 88 11.13 16.36 3.93
C ASP A 88 11.08 15.34 2.79
N ILE A 89 12.27 15.07 2.26
CA ILE A 89 12.52 14.20 1.13
C ILE A 89 12.87 12.84 1.72
N GLU A 90 11.92 11.91 1.69
CA GLU A 90 12.13 10.44 1.55
C GLU A 90 10.80 9.74 1.87
N ASP A 91 10.18 9.15 0.84
CA ASP A 91 8.97 8.32 0.92
C ASP A 91 7.66 8.96 1.46
N GLY A 92 7.63 10.28 1.68
CA GLY A 92 6.51 11.00 2.32
C GLY A 92 5.44 11.54 1.38
N ILE A 93 4.18 11.31 1.78
CA ILE A 93 3.05 12.20 1.48
C ILE A 93 3.39 13.54 2.15
N ALA A 94 3.39 14.65 1.41
CA ALA A 94 3.73 15.95 1.98
C ALA A 94 2.73 16.29 3.13
N PRO A 95 3.11 17.06 4.17
CA PRO A 95 2.19 17.41 5.26
C PRO A 95 0.85 17.98 4.75
N GLU A 96 0.87 18.66 3.61
CA GLU A 96 -0.27 19.30 2.95
C GLU A 96 -1.11 18.32 2.10
N GLU A 97 -0.71 17.05 2.05
CA GLU A 97 -1.47 15.94 1.45
C GLU A 97 -2.16 15.06 2.52
N ARG A 98 -2.14 15.49 3.79
CA ARG A 98 -2.85 14.82 4.89
C ARG A 98 -4.35 15.11 4.82
N VAL A 99 -5.16 14.06 4.96
CA VAL A 99 -6.61 14.19 5.14
C VAL A 99 -6.88 15.08 6.35
N VAL A 100 -7.60 16.18 6.16
CA VAL A 100 -8.00 17.08 7.25
C VAL A 100 -9.26 16.52 7.90
N PHE A 101 -9.11 16.02 9.11
CA PHE A 101 -10.21 15.53 9.92
C PHE A 101 -10.80 16.68 10.73
N SER A 102 -12.01 17.11 10.38
CA SER A 102 -12.68 18.25 11.01
C SER A 102 -14.18 18.04 10.98
N ILE A 103 -14.84 18.34 12.09
CA ILE A 103 -16.30 18.37 12.15
C ILE A 103 -16.88 19.68 11.59
N ASN A 104 -16.04 20.68 11.28
CA ASN A 104 -16.48 22.01 10.84
C ASN A 104 -16.48 22.19 9.32
N THR A 105 -15.87 21.26 8.59
CA THR A 105 -15.69 21.34 7.13
C THR A 105 -16.05 20.00 6.51
N PRO A 106 -16.54 19.97 5.25
CA PRO A 106 -16.80 18.72 4.56
C PRO A 106 -15.58 17.80 4.57
N ILE A 107 -15.84 16.51 4.81
CA ILE A 107 -14.87 15.44 4.84
C ILE A 107 -14.50 15.07 3.41
N LYS A 108 -13.20 15.17 3.11
CA LYS A 108 -12.65 14.83 1.79
C LYS A 108 -11.79 13.59 1.90
N ALA A 109 -12.22 12.53 1.24
CA ALA A 109 -11.44 11.31 1.10
C ALA A 109 -10.45 11.41 -0.05
N ASN A 110 -9.40 10.60 0.02
CA ASN A 110 -8.31 10.65 -0.95
C ASN A 110 -7.75 9.28 -1.35
N ASN A 111 -8.41 8.19 -0.95
CA ASN A 111 -8.02 6.82 -1.30
C ASN A 111 -9.10 6.16 -2.14
N PHE A 112 -8.70 5.72 -3.34
CA PHE A 112 -9.57 5.17 -4.36
C PHE A 112 -9.15 3.74 -4.70
N THR A 113 -10.12 2.89 -4.99
CA THR A 113 -9.89 1.50 -5.38
C THR A 113 -9.88 1.33 -6.89
N PHE A 114 -9.03 0.42 -7.37
CA PHE A 114 -9.00 0.04 -8.78
C PHE A 114 -8.76 -1.46 -8.96
N THR A 115 -9.10 -1.94 -10.15
CA THR A 115 -8.75 -3.26 -10.66
C THR A 115 -7.95 -3.15 -11.95
N ALA A 116 -7.18 -4.17 -12.29
CA ALA A 116 -6.47 -4.28 -13.56
C ALA A 116 -6.32 -5.74 -13.95
N GLN A 117 -6.58 -6.07 -15.22
CA GLN A 117 -6.65 -7.46 -15.70
C GLN A 117 -5.82 -7.66 -16.96
N ASP A 118 -5.17 -8.83 -17.08
CA ASP A 118 -4.35 -9.20 -18.25
C ASP A 118 -5.16 -9.33 -19.55
N ASN A 119 -6.39 -9.84 -19.42
CA ASN A 119 -7.25 -10.18 -20.54
C ASN A 119 -8.17 -9.04 -20.99
N ASP A 120 -7.98 -7.82 -20.50
CA ASP A 120 -8.69 -6.65 -21.04
C ASP A 120 -8.28 -6.46 -22.52
N PRO A 121 -9.22 -6.55 -23.48
CA PRO A 121 -8.89 -6.56 -24.91
C PRO A 121 -8.39 -5.21 -25.42
N SER A 122 -8.56 -4.14 -24.65
CA SER A 122 -8.24 -2.77 -25.03
C SER A 122 -7.07 -2.19 -24.24
N LYS A 123 -6.95 -2.59 -22.97
CA LYS A 123 -6.10 -1.95 -21.96
C LYS A 123 -5.54 -2.97 -20.95
N PRO A 124 -4.80 -4.02 -21.38
CA PRO A 124 -4.22 -5.00 -20.46
C PRO A 124 -3.45 -4.32 -19.32
N TRP A 125 -3.74 -4.72 -18.08
CA TRP A 125 -3.08 -4.23 -16.87
C TRP A 125 -3.22 -2.72 -16.55
N LEU A 126 -4.05 -1.98 -17.28
CA LEU A 126 -4.34 -0.60 -16.90
C LEU A 126 -5.33 -0.55 -15.73
N PRO A 127 -5.09 0.31 -14.73
CA PRO A 127 -6.03 0.57 -13.65
C PRO A 127 -7.39 1.06 -14.17
N VAL A 128 -8.44 0.36 -13.76
CA VAL A 128 -9.84 0.73 -13.95
C VAL A 128 -10.45 1.00 -12.59
N PHE A 129 -11.05 2.18 -12.43
CA PHE A 129 -11.71 2.57 -11.18
C PHE A 129 -12.78 1.54 -10.82
N ASP A 130 -12.78 1.11 -9.56
CA ASP A 130 -13.76 0.19 -9.02
C ASP A 130 -14.41 0.85 -7.80
N SER A 131 -15.64 1.31 -7.96
CA SER A 131 -16.39 2.01 -6.91
C SER A 131 -16.57 1.10 -5.70
N VAL A 132 -16.35 1.66 -4.52
CA VAL A 132 -16.65 1.04 -3.22
C VAL A 132 -17.46 2.04 -2.41
N ASN A 133 -18.57 1.60 -1.82
CA ASN A 133 -19.43 2.40 -0.95
C ASN A 133 -19.78 3.77 -1.56
N GLY A 134 -20.25 3.75 -2.82
CA GLY A 134 -20.75 4.93 -3.53
C GLY A 134 -19.67 5.86 -4.08
N THR A 135 -18.38 5.54 -3.96
CA THR A 135 -17.32 6.40 -4.48
C THR A 135 -17.44 6.64 -5.98
N THR A 136 -17.15 7.86 -6.42
CA THR A 136 -17.13 8.29 -7.82
C THR A 136 -15.71 8.27 -8.39
N PRO A 137 -15.55 8.16 -9.73
CA PRO A 137 -14.23 8.22 -10.35
C PRO A 137 -13.48 9.51 -9.98
N PRO A 138 -12.20 9.43 -9.58
CA PRO A 138 -11.45 10.61 -9.15
C PRO A 138 -11.28 11.67 -10.25
N ASP A 139 -11.34 11.30 -11.53
CA ASP A 139 -11.25 12.24 -12.65
C ASP A 139 -12.56 12.96 -12.99
N GLU A 140 -13.65 12.59 -12.32
CA GLU A 140 -14.95 13.26 -12.40
C GLU A 140 -15.18 14.25 -11.24
N THR A 141 -14.17 14.45 -10.37
CA THR A 141 -14.25 15.39 -9.25
C THR A 141 -14.29 16.85 -9.74
N ASP A 142 -15.31 17.60 -9.32
CA ASP A 142 -15.49 19.03 -9.58
C ASP A 142 -15.64 19.81 -8.25
N PRO A 143 -14.67 20.69 -7.91
CA PRO A 143 -14.72 21.49 -6.68
C PRO A 143 -15.95 22.40 -6.53
N GLU A 144 -16.60 22.77 -7.64
CA GLU A 144 -17.80 23.62 -7.65
C GLU A 144 -19.09 22.79 -7.50
N VAL A 145 -18.99 21.46 -7.55
CA VAL A 145 -20.10 20.51 -7.47
C VAL A 145 -19.82 19.52 -6.34
N PRO A 146 -20.13 19.86 -5.07
CA PRO A 146 -19.72 19.09 -3.88
C PRO A 146 -20.07 17.60 -3.91
N GLU A 147 -21.18 17.21 -4.55
CA GLU A 147 -21.61 15.83 -4.70
C GLU A 147 -20.66 14.96 -5.54
N THR A 148 -19.74 15.57 -6.29
CA THR A 148 -18.69 14.85 -7.03
C THR A 148 -17.43 14.61 -6.19
N ILE A 149 -17.31 15.25 -5.03
CA ILE A 149 -16.18 15.14 -4.12
C ILE A 149 -16.38 13.92 -3.23
N ASN A 150 -15.49 12.94 -3.34
CA ASN A 150 -15.57 11.74 -2.52
C ASN A 150 -15.33 12.05 -1.04
N SER A 151 -16.25 11.59 -0.19
CA SER A 151 -16.13 11.62 1.27
C SER A 151 -15.81 10.24 1.87
N VAL A 152 -15.64 9.21 1.03
CA VAL A 152 -15.35 7.83 1.42
C VAL A 152 -13.92 7.44 1.04
N ASP A 153 -13.12 7.04 2.04
CA ASP A 153 -11.83 6.39 1.78
C ASP A 153 -12.06 4.89 1.64
N ALA A 154 -11.52 4.29 0.58
CA ALA A 154 -11.63 2.86 0.32
C ALA A 154 -10.25 2.23 0.03
N TYR A 155 -10.06 1.02 0.54
CA TYR A 155 -8.82 0.26 0.37
C TYR A 155 -9.14 -1.18 -0.01
N TYR A 156 -8.42 -1.71 -0.99
CA TYR A 156 -8.38 -3.14 -1.25
C TYR A 156 -7.12 -3.78 -0.66
N TYR A 157 -7.29 -5.00 -0.13
CA TYR A 157 -6.21 -5.78 0.47
C TYR A 157 -6.04 -7.16 -0.15
N GLY A 158 -7.12 -7.81 -0.59
CA GLY A 158 -7.03 -9.18 -1.11
C GLY A 158 -8.13 -9.53 -2.10
N ILE A 159 -7.83 -10.52 -2.96
CA ILE A 159 -8.76 -11.09 -3.93
C ILE A 159 -8.57 -12.61 -3.99
N ASN A 160 -9.64 -13.38 -4.20
CA ASN A 160 -9.56 -14.80 -4.48
C ASN A 160 -9.85 -15.14 -5.96
N ASP A 161 -9.68 -16.40 -6.33
CA ASP A 161 -9.88 -16.88 -7.70
C ASP A 161 -11.34 -16.88 -8.17
N THR A 162 -12.30 -16.66 -7.25
CA THR A 162 -13.71 -16.49 -7.59
C THR A 162 -14.10 -15.02 -7.83
N GLY A 163 -13.13 -14.10 -7.73
CA GLY A 163 -13.35 -12.66 -7.93
C GLY A 163 -13.92 -11.94 -6.69
N VAL A 164 -13.90 -12.58 -5.52
CA VAL A 164 -14.27 -11.91 -4.26
C VAL A 164 -13.10 -11.05 -3.81
N LYS A 165 -13.36 -9.75 -3.66
CA LYS A 165 -12.41 -8.73 -3.21
C LYS A 165 -12.71 -8.36 -1.77
N VAL A 166 -11.68 -8.06 -0.99
CA VAL A 166 -11.80 -7.67 0.42
C VAL A 166 -10.96 -6.44 0.74
N GLY A 167 -11.43 -5.68 1.71
CA GLY A 167 -10.85 -4.37 2.02
C GLY A 167 -11.42 -3.74 3.29
N SER A 168 -11.12 -2.46 3.48
CA SER A 168 -11.80 -1.60 4.44
C SER A 168 -12.22 -0.28 3.81
N MET A 169 -13.22 0.36 4.42
CA MET A 169 -13.78 1.63 3.96
C MET A 169 -14.28 2.48 5.13
N THR A 170 -14.39 3.79 4.93
CA THR A 170 -15.13 4.71 5.80
C THR A 170 -16.60 4.76 5.39
N SER A 171 -17.49 5.31 6.23
CA SER A 171 -18.86 5.60 5.77
C SER A 171 -18.91 6.84 4.87
N GLU A 172 -20.03 7.02 4.20
CA GLU A 172 -20.38 8.30 3.56
C GLU A 172 -20.50 9.40 4.63
N GLU A 173 -20.19 10.64 4.24
CA GLU A 173 -20.42 11.82 5.08
C GLU A 173 -21.90 11.97 5.43
N GLN A 174 -22.13 12.35 6.68
CA GLN A 174 -23.41 12.78 7.22
C GLN A 174 -23.29 14.23 7.72
N THR A 175 -24.43 14.93 7.77
CA THR A 175 -24.50 16.31 8.26
C THR A 175 -25.50 16.45 9.39
N GLU A 176 -25.16 17.27 10.37
CA GLU A 176 -26.07 17.75 11.42
C GLU A 176 -26.16 19.27 11.38
N PRO A 177 -27.33 19.91 11.59
CA PRO A 177 -27.44 21.37 11.60
C PRO A 177 -26.49 22.02 12.63
N TYR A 178 -25.76 23.04 12.18
CA TYR A 178 -24.86 23.80 13.05
C TYR A 178 -25.63 24.70 14.02
N THR A 179 -25.35 24.58 15.31
CA THR A 179 -26.01 25.34 16.39
C THR A 179 -25.07 26.32 17.11
N GLY A 180 -23.85 26.52 16.59
CA GLY A 180 -22.86 27.42 17.20
C GLY A 180 -22.94 28.87 16.69
N SER A 181 -21.85 29.61 16.83
CA SER A 181 -21.78 31.05 16.50
C SER A 181 -20.80 31.41 15.38
N THR A 182 -20.14 30.42 14.75
CA THR A 182 -19.29 30.65 13.58
C THR A 182 -20.15 31.16 12.43
N ALA A 183 -19.79 32.32 11.88
CA ALA A 183 -20.47 32.87 10.71
C ALA A 183 -20.26 31.92 9.51
N ASP A 184 -21.30 31.78 8.68
CA ASP A 184 -21.29 30.99 7.44
C ASP A 184 -21.13 29.46 7.59
N GLN A 185 -21.17 28.93 8.82
CA GLN A 185 -21.22 27.48 9.06
C GLN A 185 -22.67 27.00 9.14
N GLU A 186 -23.08 26.15 8.19
CA GLU A 186 -24.45 25.60 8.14
C GLU A 186 -24.57 24.23 8.81
N PHE A 187 -23.52 23.40 8.73
CA PHE A 187 -23.52 22.02 9.20
C PHE A 187 -22.29 21.67 10.05
N TRP A 188 -22.48 20.67 10.89
CA TRP A 188 -21.44 19.77 11.38
C TRP A 188 -21.32 18.58 10.42
N TYR A 189 -20.11 18.06 10.26
CA TYR A 189 -19.80 16.93 9.37
C TYR A 189 -19.28 15.75 10.17
N TYR A 190 -19.79 14.55 9.88
CA TYR A 190 -19.41 13.32 10.59
C TYR A 190 -19.63 12.09 9.70
N ARG A 191 -19.27 10.90 10.21
CA ARG A 191 -19.46 9.60 9.58
C ARG A 191 -20.10 8.64 10.58
N GLU A 192 -20.84 7.65 10.07
CA GLU A 192 -21.38 6.59 10.92
C GLU A 192 -20.28 5.66 11.45
N PHE A 193 -19.18 5.52 10.72
CA PHE A 193 -18.00 4.73 11.09
C PHE A 193 -16.74 5.20 10.35
N GLU A 194 -15.60 5.14 11.02
CA GLU A 194 -14.29 5.49 10.43
C GLU A 194 -13.58 4.30 9.76
N GLU A 195 -13.89 3.06 10.15
CA GLU A 195 -13.25 1.91 9.49
C GLU A 195 -14.11 0.63 9.59
N ARG A 196 -14.57 0.16 8.42
CA ARG A 196 -15.36 -1.06 8.30
C ARG A 196 -14.83 -1.96 7.19
N GLY A 197 -14.67 -3.23 7.51
CA GLY A 197 -14.31 -4.26 6.55
C GLY A 197 -15.46 -4.46 5.58
N PHE A 198 -15.15 -4.81 4.34
CA PHE A 198 -16.16 -5.17 3.36
C PHE A 198 -15.68 -6.31 2.46
N VAL A 199 -16.65 -6.94 1.81
CA VAL A 199 -16.40 -7.84 0.69
C VAL A 199 -17.17 -7.33 -0.52
N LYS A 200 -16.60 -7.51 -1.71
CA LYS A 200 -17.28 -7.26 -2.98
C LYS A 200 -17.16 -8.52 -3.83
N ASN A 201 -18.29 -9.13 -4.19
CA ASN A 201 -18.28 -10.34 -5.01
C ASN A 201 -18.05 -10.01 -6.50
N ALA A 202 -17.91 -11.04 -7.35
CA ALA A 202 -17.66 -10.87 -8.77
C ALA A 202 -18.79 -10.14 -9.54
N ASP A 203 -20.03 -10.20 -9.02
CA ASP A 203 -21.18 -9.48 -9.58
C ASP A 203 -21.22 -7.99 -9.13
N GLY A 204 -20.26 -7.56 -8.31
CA GLY A 204 -20.17 -6.20 -7.80
C GLY A 204 -21.04 -5.92 -6.57
N ILE A 205 -21.63 -6.95 -5.95
CA ILE A 205 -22.41 -6.80 -4.72
C ILE A 205 -21.46 -6.60 -3.54
N GLU A 206 -21.63 -5.48 -2.85
CA GLU A 206 -20.88 -5.12 -1.67
C GLU A 206 -21.61 -5.56 -0.39
N THR A 207 -20.90 -6.21 0.51
CA THR A 207 -21.41 -6.62 1.82
C THR A 207 -20.48 -6.10 2.92
N PRO A 208 -20.98 -5.23 3.82
CA PRO A 208 -20.20 -4.74 4.94
C PRO A 208 -20.01 -5.83 6.00
N LEU A 209 -18.80 -5.95 6.54
CA LEU A 209 -18.45 -6.85 7.63
C LEU A 209 -18.64 -6.13 8.97
N ILE A 210 -19.90 -6.02 9.38
CA ILE A 210 -20.27 -5.27 10.60
C ILE A 210 -19.69 -5.98 11.85
N PRO A 211 -18.90 -5.28 12.69
CA PRO A 211 -18.40 -5.85 13.95
C PRO A 211 -19.52 -5.99 14.98
N ALA A 212 -19.32 -6.83 15.99
CA ALA A 212 -20.34 -7.06 17.04
C ALA A 212 -20.61 -5.80 17.88
N LEU A 213 -19.62 -4.92 18.03
CA LEU A 213 -19.74 -3.67 18.78
C LEU A 213 -19.82 -2.49 17.81
N THR A 214 -21.02 -1.96 17.62
CA THR A 214 -21.27 -0.71 16.87
C THR A 214 -21.87 0.39 17.73
N THR A 215 -22.42 0.03 18.89
CA THR A 215 -23.09 0.98 19.81
C THR A 215 -22.59 0.80 21.24
N TYR A 216 -22.66 1.87 22.02
CA TYR A 216 -22.40 1.88 23.46
C TYR A 216 -23.57 2.54 24.19
N THR A 217 -23.99 1.97 25.33
CA THR A 217 -25.14 2.49 26.10
C THR A 217 -24.70 3.05 27.44
N LYS A 218 -25.11 4.29 27.74
CA LYS A 218 -24.91 4.98 29.02
C LYS A 218 -26.24 5.61 29.47
N ASP A 219 -26.70 5.30 30.68
CA ASP A 219 -27.89 5.90 31.30
C ASP A 219 -29.09 6.04 30.35
N ASP A 220 -29.48 4.91 29.72
CA ASP A 220 -30.55 4.79 28.71
C ASP A 220 -30.31 5.51 27.36
N THR A 221 -29.16 6.17 27.19
CA THR A 221 -28.74 6.76 25.90
C THR A 221 -27.88 5.76 25.14
N THR A 222 -28.29 5.42 23.91
CA THR A 222 -27.50 4.59 23.00
C THR A 222 -26.71 5.49 22.05
N VAL A 223 -25.40 5.33 22.06
CA VAL A 223 -24.43 6.09 21.28
C VAL A 223 -23.94 5.22 20.13
N ASN A 224 -23.97 5.72 18.90
CA ASN A 224 -23.26 5.08 17.80
C ASN A 224 -21.76 5.33 17.96
N VAL A 225 -20.97 4.27 17.97
CA VAL A 225 -19.50 4.36 18.00
C VAL A 225 -18.88 3.85 16.70
N GLY A 226 -19.71 3.48 15.72
CA GLY A 226 -19.36 2.97 14.39
C GLY A 226 -18.79 1.55 14.37
N GLY A 227 -18.11 1.17 15.45
CA GLY A 227 -17.35 -0.07 15.52
C GLY A 227 -16.08 -0.03 14.66
N TYR A 228 -15.32 -1.11 14.73
CA TYR A 228 -14.05 -1.25 14.03
C TYR A 228 -13.95 -2.63 13.38
N SER A 229 -13.66 -2.71 12.08
CA SER A 229 -13.41 -3.97 11.39
C SER A 229 -12.56 -3.78 10.14
N VAL A 230 -11.74 -4.79 9.81
CA VAL A 230 -10.90 -4.82 8.60
C VAL A 230 -10.90 -6.23 8.03
N ALA A 231 -11.02 -6.36 6.71
CA ALA A 231 -10.94 -7.63 5.98
C ALA A 231 -9.60 -7.73 5.24
N ALA A 232 -8.66 -8.54 5.74
CA ALA A 232 -7.29 -8.56 5.24
C ALA A 232 -7.08 -9.50 4.03
N LYS A 233 -7.61 -10.72 4.09
CA LYS A 233 -7.45 -11.74 3.03
C LYS A 233 -8.69 -12.62 2.92
N VAL A 234 -8.87 -13.24 1.76
CA VAL A 234 -9.96 -14.19 1.48
C VAL A 234 -9.39 -15.40 0.75
N ASN A 235 -9.77 -16.61 1.17
CA ASN A 235 -9.37 -17.84 0.47
C ASN A 235 -10.40 -18.26 -0.59
N ALA A 236 -10.08 -19.33 -1.33
CA ALA A 236 -10.95 -19.87 -2.39
C ALA A 236 -12.33 -20.36 -1.90
N SER A 237 -12.50 -20.69 -0.62
CA SER A 237 -13.78 -21.12 -0.04
C SER A 237 -14.65 -19.97 0.48
N GLY A 238 -14.26 -18.72 0.23
CA GLY A 238 -14.97 -17.55 0.75
C GLY A 238 -14.81 -17.37 2.27
N LEU A 239 -13.73 -17.91 2.85
CA LEU A 239 -13.35 -17.65 4.23
C LEU A 239 -12.52 -16.36 4.25
N VAL A 240 -13.07 -15.32 4.86
CA VAL A 240 -12.43 -14.02 4.98
C VAL A 240 -11.80 -13.93 6.37
N VAL A 241 -10.57 -13.43 6.42
CA VAL A 241 -9.84 -13.20 7.67
C VAL A 241 -9.53 -11.72 7.85
N GLY A 242 -9.50 -11.29 9.10
CA GLY A 242 -9.14 -9.93 9.44
C GLY A 242 -9.18 -9.72 10.95
N TYR A 243 -9.70 -8.58 11.37
CA TYR A 243 -9.83 -8.25 12.79
C TYR A 243 -10.94 -7.24 13.06
N VAL A 244 -11.44 -7.26 14.29
CA VAL A 244 -12.57 -6.43 14.74
C VAL A 244 -12.35 -5.86 16.13
N GLY A 245 -12.94 -4.70 16.40
CA GLY A 245 -13.11 -4.17 17.74
C GLY A 245 -14.24 -4.91 18.46
N THR A 246 -13.95 -5.48 19.63
CA THR A 246 -14.92 -6.28 20.40
C THR A 246 -15.42 -5.58 21.66
N GLU A 247 -14.62 -4.66 22.21
CA GLU A 247 -14.99 -3.88 23.39
C GLU A 247 -14.32 -2.50 23.35
N LEU A 248 -14.96 -1.45 23.87
CA LEU A 248 -14.31 -0.16 24.12
C LEU A 248 -13.37 -0.24 25.33
N SER A 249 -12.21 0.42 25.24
CA SER A 249 -11.36 0.65 26.41
C SER A 249 -12.07 1.52 27.46
N GLN A 250 -11.68 1.40 28.73
CA GLN A 250 -12.28 2.21 29.80
C GLN A 250 -12.13 3.71 29.54
N ASN A 251 -10.96 4.15 29.07
CA ASN A 251 -10.73 5.55 28.72
C ASN A 251 -11.64 6.04 27.58
N ALA A 252 -11.95 5.18 26.59
CA ALA A 252 -12.88 5.51 25.54
C ALA A 252 -14.32 5.66 26.09
N LYS A 253 -14.75 4.72 26.95
CA LYS A 253 -16.06 4.78 27.63
C LYS A 253 -16.20 6.08 28.43
N ASP A 254 -15.20 6.42 29.25
CA ASP A 254 -15.24 7.64 30.08
C ASP A 254 -15.35 8.93 29.25
N ARG A 255 -14.73 8.96 28.06
CA ARG A 255 -14.82 10.11 27.14
C ARG A 255 -16.17 10.18 26.43
N ILE A 256 -16.70 9.04 25.99
CA ILE A 256 -18.03 8.96 25.38
C ILE A 256 -19.12 9.32 26.41
N ASP A 257 -18.98 8.92 27.67
CA ASP A 257 -19.85 9.36 28.77
C ASP A 257 -19.85 10.90 28.91
N GLY A 258 -18.70 11.54 28.67
CA GLY A 258 -18.58 12.99 28.57
C GLY A 258 -19.41 13.60 27.43
N CYS A 259 -19.49 12.93 26.27
CA CYS A 259 -20.36 13.35 25.17
C CYS A 259 -21.85 13.19 25.50
N VAL A 260 -22.23 12.13 26.22
CA VAL A 260 -23.64 11.90 26.62
C VAL A 260 -24.12 12.95 27.62
N THR A 261 -23.25 13.40 28.52
CA THR A 261 -23.58 14.38 29.56
C THR A 261 -23.35 15.83 29.15
N GLY A 262 -22.57 16.05 28.09
CA GLY A 262 -22.28 17.38 27.54
C GLY A 262 -23.37 17.90 26.60
N ASP A 263 -23.40 19.22 26.41
CA ASP A 263 -24.33 19.92 25.53
C ASP A 263 -23.63 20.79 24.48
N THR A 264 -22.29 20.68 24.38
CA THR A 264 -21.48 21.49 23.46
C THR A 264 -21.68 21.12 21.99
N TYR A 265 -21.82 19.82 21.70
CA TYR A 265 -22.02 19.28 20.37
C TYR A 265 -23.20 18.30 20.38
N PRO A 266 -23.92 18.13 19.26
CA PRO A 266 -24.76 16.94 19.06
C PRO A 266 -23.96 15.65 19.35
N LEU A 267 -24.65 14.61 19.82
CA LEU A 267 -23.99 13.40 20.33
C LEU A 267 -23.04 12.75 19.30
N ASP A 268 -23.51 12.50 18.08
CA ASP A 268 -22.69 11.87 17.03
C ASP A 268 -21.52 12.76 16.60
N VAL A 269 -21.74 14.08 16.55
CA VAL A 269 -20.68 15.06 16.29
C VAL A 269 -19.63 15.03 17.40
N CYS A 270 -20.03 14.94 18.68
CA CYS A 270 -19.10 14.82 19.79
C CYS A 270 -18.26 13.53 19.67
N VAL A 271 -18.90 12.39 19.39
CA VAL A 271 -18.21 11.10 19.22
C VAL A 271 -17.23 11.16 18.06
N GLN A 272 -17.61 11.78 16.95
CA GLN A 272 -16.74 11.99 15.79
C GLN A 272 -15.44 12.71 16.18
N THR A 273 -15.51 13.75 17.03
CA THR A 273 -14.29 14.45 17.50
C THR A 273 -13.34 13.56 18.27
N LEU A 274 -13.86 12.51 18.93
CA LEU A 274 -13.04 11.54 19.68
C LEU A 274 -12.45 10.46 18.78
N GLN A 275 -13.08 10.19 17.63
CA GLN A 275 -12.61 9.23 16.63
C GLN A 275 -11.52 9.84 15.74
N PHE A 276 -11.58 11.15 15.51
CA PHE A 276 -10.53 11.85 14.77
C PHE A 276 -9.19 11.89 15.52
N PRO A 277 -8.05 11.89 14.79
CA PRO A 277 -6.75 12.04 15.42
C PRO A 277 -6.61 13.34 16.21
N TYR A 278 -6.18 13.25 17.47
CA TYR A 278 -5.91 14.43 18.31
C TYR A 278 -4.45 14.91 18.21
N ASP A 279 -3.58 14.13 17.57
CA ASP A 279 -2.16 14.47 17.37
C ASP A 279 -1.64 14.08 15.99
N GLN A 280 -0.44 14.55 15.68
CA GLN A 280 0.24 14.30 14.40
C GLN A 280 0.65 12.83 14.19
N TYR A 281 0.55 11.98 15.22
CA TYR A 281 0.90 10.57 15.13
C TYR A 281 -0.30 9.70 14.78
N GLY A 282 -1.50 10.28 14.61
CA GLY A 282 -2.70 9.55 14.27
C GLY A 282 -3.43 8.96 15.47
N ASN A 283 -3.06 9.32 16.71
CA ASN A 283 -3.71 8.77 17.90
C ASN A 283 -5.12 9.36 18.05
N ASN A 284 -6.08 8.52 18.39
CA ASN A 284 -7.46 8.91 18.67
C ASN A 284 -7.88 8.47 20.09
N TYR A 285 -9.04 8.95 20.54
CA TYR A 285 -9.54 8.66 21.88
C TYR A 285 -10.42 7.42 21.95
N VAL A 286 -11.05 7.03 20.85
CA VAL A 286 -11.93 5.86 20.77
C VAL A 286 -11.11 4.61 20.42
N ASN A 287 -10.60 3.94 21.47
CA ASN A 287 -9.78 2.74 21.34
C ASN A 287 -10.56 1.48 21.75
N TYR A 288 -10.27 0.36 21.07
CA TYR A 288 -10.96 -0.93 21.24
C TYR A 288 -10.02 -2.04 21.72
N GLN A 289 -10.55 -3.01 22.47
CA GLN A 289 -10.05 -4.38 22.45
C GLN A 289 -10.21 -4.92 21.03
N VAL A 290 -9.14 -5.45 20.45
CA VAL A 290 -9.15 -5.93 19.06
C VAL A 290 -8.88 -7.42 19.03
N ARG A 291 -9.58 -8.13 18.17
CA ARG A 291 -9.46 -9.58 18.01
C ARG A 291 -9.29 -9.93 16.54
N GLY A 292 -8.46 -10.95 16.29
CA GLY A 292 -8.48 -11.62 14.99
C GLY A 292 -9.88 -12.18 14.77
N TYR A 293 -10.35 -12.15 13.53
CA TYR A 293 -11.71 -12.54 13.22
C TYR A 293 -11.78 -13.25 11.89
N VAL A 294 -12.73 -14.18 11.79
CA VAL A 294 -12.98 -14.95 10.58
C VAL A 294 -14.46 -14.83 10.21
N TRP A 295 -14.74 -14.47 8.96
CA TRP A 295 -16.08 -14.45 8.39
C TRP A 295 -16.19 -15.52 7.31
N GLN A 296 -17.16 -16.43 7.45
CA GLN A 296 -17.54 -17.32 6.37
C GLN A 296 -18.60 -16.62 5.53
N LEU A 297 -18.33 -16.43 4.24
CA LEU A 297 -19.34 -15.93 3.31
C LEU A 297 -20.36 -17.01 2.98
N THR A 298 -21.55 -16.55 2.60
CA THR A 298 -22.57 -17.34 1.91
C THR A 298 -22.03 -17.85 0.56
N ALA A 299 -22.60 -18.93 0.04
CA ALA A 299 -22.07 -19.61 -1.16
C ALA A 299 -22.12 -18.74 -2.42
N ASP A 300 -23.04 -17.77 -2.49
CA ASP A 300 -23.17 -16.75 -3.54
C ASP A 300 -22.36 -15.47 -3.23
N GLY A 301 -21.70 -15.40 -2.08
CA GLY A 301 -20.86 -14.28 -1.67
C GLY A 301 -21.65 -13.00 -1.37
N THR A 302 -22.98 -13.06 -1.23
CA THR A 302 -23.83 -11.86 -1.02
C THR A 302 -24.10 -11.55 0.45
N GLY A 303 -23.38 -12.20 1.36
CA GLY A 303 -23.67 -12.13 2.79
C GLY A 303 -22.71 -12.95 3.64
N VAL A 304 -22.72 -12.72 4.95
CA VAL A 304 -21.93 -13.46 5.93
C VAL A 304 -22.79 -14.55 6.57
N GLN A 305 -22.34 -15.80 6.47
CA GLN A 305 -22.99 -16.95 7.10
C GLN A 305 -22.66 -17.05 8.60
N THR A 306 -21.37 -16.93 8.95
CA THR A 306 -20.91 -16.98 10.34
C THR A 306 -19.71 -16.06 10.55
N GLY A 307 -19.63 -15.43 11.72
CA GLY A 307 -18.46 -14.72 12.21
C GLY A 307 -17.89 -15.42 13.45
N THR A 308 -16.56 -15.55 13.54
CA THR A 308 -15.88 -16.21 14.66
C THR A 308 -14.70 -15.38 15.14
N GLU A 309 -14.68 -15.08 16.44
CA GLU A 309 -13.53 -14.45 17.10
C GLU A 309 -12.39 -15.46 17.26
N LEU A 310 -11.17 -15.05 16.90
CA LEU A 310 -9.96 -15.82 17.15
C LEU A 310 -9.45 -15.56 18.57
N PRO A 311 -9.15 -16.61 19.35
CA PRO A 311 -8.70 -16.43 20.72
C PRO A 311 -7.32 -15.76 20.78
N LEU A 312 -7.08 -15.02 21.87
CA LEU A 312 -5.76 -14.48 22.19
C LEU A 312 -4.79 -15.59 22.63
N GLY A 313 -3.50 -15.30 22.52
CA GLY A 313 -2.44 -16.12 23.11
C GLY A 313 -2.28 -16.00 24.62
N LEU A 314 -3.22 -15.33 25.29
CA LEU A 314 -3.24 -15.14 26.72
C LEU A 314 -4.67 -15.05 27.23
N THR A 315 -4.82 -15.16 28.54
CA THR A 315 -6.09 -14.86 29.23
C THR A 315 -5.84 -13.67 30.13
N PRO A 316 -6.38 -12.48 29.80
CA PRO A 316 -6.26 -11.31 30.66
C PRO A 316 -6.93 -11.55 32.01
N ASP A 317 -6.38 -10.96 33.08
CA ASP A 317 -7.11 -10.88 34.34
C ASP A 317 -8.35 -9.98 34.17
N SER A 318 -9.45 -10.32 34.82
CA SER A 318 -10.69 -9.54 34.75
C SER A 318 -10.56 -8.07 35.20
N SER A 319 -9.52 -7.75 35.96
CA SER A 319 -9.18 -6.39 36.41
C SER A 319 -8.17 -5.66 35.52
N ASP A 320 -7.63 -6.33 34.50
CA ASP A 320 -6.64 -5.75 33.60
C ASP A 320 -7.32 -4.79 32.62
N THR A 321 -6.88 -3.53 32.63
CA THR A 321 -7.43 -2.46 31.81
C THR A 321 -6.63 -2.21 30.53
N ARG A 322 -5.56 -2.99 30.28
CA ARG A 322 -4.76 -2.90 29.05
C ARG A 322 -5.59 -3.29 27.83
N ILE A 323 -5.22 -2.73 26.68
CA ILE A 323 -5.77 -3.10 25.39
C ILE A 323 -5.00 -4.30 24.86
N PHE A 324 -5.69 -5.42 24.69
CA PHE A 324 -5.17 -6.61 24.04
C PHE A 324 -5.68 -6.69 22.61
N THR A 325 -4.79 -7.13 21.73
CA THR A 325 -4.92 -7.03 20.28
C THR A 325 -4.50 -8.35 19.67
N ALA A 326 -5.30 -8.82 18.71
CA ALA A 326 -4.91 -9.84 17.74
C ALA A 326 -5.37 -9.44 16.35
N GLN A 327 -4.64 -9.89 15.33
CA GLN A 327 -4.92 -9.63 13.92
C GLN A 327 -4.73 -10.91 13.12
N GLY A 328 -5.74 -11.30 12.34
CA GLY A 328 -5.58 -12.28 11.26
C GLY A 328 -5.29 -11.56 9.95
N LEU A 329 -4.29 -12.00 9.21
CA LEU A 329 -3.73 -11.30 8.04
C LEU A 329 -3.64 -12.20 6.81
N GLY A 330 -3.31 -13.48 7.02
CA GLY A 330 -3.23 -14.49 5.97
C GLY A 330 -4.16 -15.67 6.25
N VAL A 331 -4.57 -16.39 5.20
CA VAL A 331 -5.39 -17.59 5.33
C VAL A 331 -5.15 -18.53 4.16
N ASN A 332 -4.98 -19.83 4.45
CA ASN A 332 -4.85 -20.86 3.42
C ASN A 332 -6.17 -21.60 3.17
N THR A 333 -6.17 -22.56 2.24
CA THR A 333 -7.35 -23.33 1.85
C THR A 333 -7.87 -24.22 2.98
N ALA A 334 -7.01 -24.67 3.90
CA ALA A 334 -7.41 -25.43 5.09
C ALA A 334 -8.09 -24.57 6.17
N GLY A 335 -8.12 -23.24 5.98
CA GLY A 335 -8.68 -22.30 6.95
C GLY A 335 -7.74 -22.01 8.13
N THR A 336 -6.44 -22.34 8.01
CA THR A 336 -5.43 -21.88 8.95
C THR A 336 -5.18 -20.41 8.74
N VAL A 337 -5.27 -19.63 9.81
CA VAL A 337 -5.07 -18.18 9.80
C VAL A 337 -3.65 -17.87 10.26
N ALA A 338 -2.93 -17.02 9.54
CA ALA A 338 -1.67 -16.41 9.95
C ALA A 338 -1.89 -14.97 10.43
N GLY A 339 -1.13 -14.53 11.43
CA GLY A 339 -1.22 -13.16 11.93
C GLY A 339 -0.36 -12.90 13.15
N ARG A 340 -0.90 -12.16 14.12
CA ARG A 340 -0.23 -11.88 15.39
C ARG A 340 -1.21 -11.66 16.52
N SER A 341 -0.77 -11.90 17.75
CA SER A 341 -1.56 -11.70 18.97
C SER A 341 -0.68 -11.26 20.13
N HIS A 342 -1.28 -10.54 21.07
CA HIS A 342 -0.70 -10.44 22.39
C HIS A 342 -0.61 -11.83 23.04
N VAL A 343 0.52 -12.11 23.67
CA VAL A 343 0.87 -13.41 24.28
C VAL A 343 1.78 -13.19 25.50
N TYR A 344 1.68 -14.08 26.50
CA TYR A 344 2.68 -14.21 27.55
C TYR A 344 3.72 -15.24 27.11
N ARG A 345 4.91 -14.79 26.72
CA ARG A 345 5.94 -15.68 26.17
C ARG A 345 6.27 -16.80 27.15
N ARG A 346 6.15 -18.05 26.70
CA ARG A 346 6.37 -19.26 27.53
C ARG A 346 5.53 -19.28 28.82
N GLY A 347 4.38 -18.60 28.81
CA GLY A 347 3.45 -18.51 29.96
C GLY A 347 3.88 -17.53 31.05
N ASP A 348 4.92 -16.71 30.82
CA ASP A 348 5.41 -15.73 31.78
C ASP A 348 4.65 -14.40 31.66
N THR A 349 3.90 -14.03 32.69
CA THR A 349 3.06 -12.81 32.72
C THR A 349 3.87 -11.52 32.68
N ASP A 350 5.16 -11.58 33.03
CA ASP A 350 6.07 -10.43 32.95
C ASP A 350 6.63 -10.26 31.53
N LYS A 351 6.40 -11.23 30.64
CA LYS A 351 6.83 -11.24 29.24
C LYS A 351 5.65 -11.09 28.28
N LEU A 352 4.85 -10.04 28.49
CA LEU A 352 3.83 -9.64 27.51
C LEU A 352 4.51 -9.19 26.21
N ALA A 353 4.19 -9.86 25.11
CA ALA A 353 4.68 -9.54 23.79
C ALA A 353 3.52 -9.46 22.79
N TYR A 354 3.74 -8.76 21.68
CA TYR A 354 2.85 -8.76 20.52
C TYR A 354 3.56 -9.47 19.38
N ASP A 355 3.25 -10.76 19.21
CA ASP A 355 4.06 -11.68 18.42
C ASP A 355 3.25 -12.41 17.35
N ALA A 356 3.98 -12.91 16.35
CA ALA A 356 3.48 -13.72 15.28
C ALA A 356 2.81 -14.99 15.82
N ALA A 357 1.70 -15.35 15.19
CA ALA A 357 0.88 -16.47 15.60
C ALA A 357 0.13 -17.05 14.41
N TYR A 358 -0.41 -18.25 14.60
CA TYR A 358 -1.38 -18.84 13.70
C TYR A 358 -2.53 -19.48 14.47
N TRP A 359 -3.67 -19.65 13.79
CA TRP A 359 -4.85 -20.29 14.34
C TRP A 359 -5.33 -21.40 13.45
N THR A 360 -5.62 -22.57 14.03
CA THR A 360 -6.15 -23.74 13.33
C THR A 360 -7.55 -24.05 13.82
N LYS A 361 -8.47 -24.33 12.90
CA LYS A 361 -9.82 -24.76 13.27
C LYS A 361 -9.82 -26.23 13.66
N ASN A 362 -10.46 -26.56 14.78
CA ASN A 362 -10.74 -27.93 15.16
C ASN A 362 -12.02 -28.38 14.45
N ASP A 363 -11.94 -29.39 13.58
CA ASP A 363 -13.11 -29.84 12.80
C ASP A 363 -14.24 -30.42 13.65
N ALA A 364 -13.93 -30.97 14.83
CA ALA A 364 -14.91 -31.60 15.70
C ALA A 364 -15.70 -30.58 16.55
N SER A 365 -15.04 -29.53 17.06
CA SER A 365 -15.70 -28.48 17.84
C SER A 365 -16.11 -27.26 17.00
N GLY A 366 -15.47 -27.06 15.86
CA GLY A 366 -15.59 -25.85 15.03
C GLY A 366 -14.83 -24.64 15.59
N GLU A 367 -14.14 -24.77 16.72
CA GLU A 367 -13.44 -23.69 17.41
C GLU A 367 -12.00 -23.53 16.89
N TYR A 368 -11.51 -22.30 16.88
CA TYR A 368 -10.10 -22.01 16.54
C TYR A 368 -9.21 -22.15 17.78
N GLY A 369 -8.08 -22.85 17.62
CA GLY A 369 -7.01 -22.90 18.59
C GLY A 369 -5.91 -21.89 18.25
N TYR A 370 -5.34 -21.22 19.26
CA TYR A 370 -4.20 -20.30 19.11
C TYR A 370 -2.88 -21.05 19.18
N HIS A 371 -1.93 -20.67 18.33
CA HIS A 371 -0.55 -21.15 18.35
C HIS A 371 0.44 -19.98 18.24
N TRP A 372 1.30 -19.84 19.24
CA TRP A 372 2.38 -18.87 19.24
C TRP A 372 3.55 -19.37 18.39
N ILE A 373 4.15 -18.48 17.59
CA ILE A 373 5.42 -18.74 16.92
C ILE A 373 6.53 -18.30 17.89
N ASP A 374 7.27 -19.27 18.44
CA ASP A 374 8.25 -19.02 19.50
C ASP A 374 9.34 -18.03 19.02
N MET A 375 9.50 -16.96 19.78
CA MET A 375 10.52 -15.93 19.59
C MET A 375 11.48 -15.96 20.79
N ILE A 376 12.78 -15.94 20.50
CA ILE A 376 13.79 -15.64 21.51
C ILE A 376 13.66 -14.19 21.98
N ASP A 377 14.14 -13.90 23.20
CA ASP A 377 13.85 -12.64 23.90
C ASP A 377 14.36 -11.37 23.16
N ASP A 378 15.38 -11.48 22.31
CA ASP A 378 15.93 -10.35 21.52
C ASP A 378 15.21 -10.12 20.18
N ARG A 379 14.25 -10.97 19.84
CA ARG A 379 13.33 -10.79 18.71
C ARG A 379 11.99 -10.31 19.25
N TYR A 380 11.48 -9.20 18.76
CA TYR A 380 10.27 -8.58 19.30
C TYR A 380 9.37 -8.03 18.18
N GLN A 381 8.12 -7.70 18.53
CA GLN A 381 7.12 -7.18 17.60
C GLN A 381 6.98 -8.03 16.32
N SER A 382 6.98 -9.36 16.49
CA SER A 382 6.88 -10.27 15.37
C SER A 382 5.48 -10.32 14.77
N ILE A 383 5.39 -10.61 13.48
CA ILE A 383 4.15 -10.63 12.71
C ILE A 383 4.25 -11.69 11.61
N ALA A 384 3.18 -12.47 11.41
CA ALA A 384 3.02 -13.33 10.24
C ALA A 384 2.08 -12.64 9.25
N TYR A 385 2.51 -12.47 8.01
CA TYR A 385 1.72 -11.79 6.98
C TYR A 385 0.86 -12.77 6.20
N ASP A 386 1.40 -13.94 5.88
CA ASP A 386 0.71 -14.89 5.02
C ASP A 386 1.10 -16.35 5.26
N ILE A 387 0.28 -17.27 4.74
CA ILE A 387 0.49 -18.72 4.80
C ILE A 387 -0.03 -19.41 3.53
N ASN A 388 0.78 -20.30 2.96
CA ASN A 388 0.36 -21.11 1.79
C ASN A 388 -0.34 -22.43 2.19
N ASP A 389 -0.80 -23.19 1.20
CA ASP A 389 -1.52 -24.45 1.42
C ASP A 389 -0.63 -25.59 1.91
N ASN A 390 0.70 -25.47 1.74
CA ASN A 390 1.67 -26.39 2.32
C ASN A 390 1.92 -26.13 3.82
N GLY A 391 1.32 -25.09 4.40
CA GLY A 391 1.51 -24.72 5.79
C GLY A 391 2.80 -23.91 6.05
N ILE A 392 3.39 -23.35 5.00
CA ILE A 392 4.54 -22.45 5.12
C ILE A 392 4.02 -21.03 5.36
N LEU A 393 4.29 -20.51 6.54
CA LEU A 393 3.96 -19.18 6.97
C LEU A 393 5.18 -18.25 6.81
N VAL A 394 4.94 -17.02 6.37
CA VAL A 394 5.98 -15.99 6.22
C VAL A 394 5.68 -14.77 7.07
N GLY A 395 6.72 -14.20 7.67
CA GLY A 395 6.58 -13.11 8.63
C GLY A 395 7.83 -12.27 8.77
N SER A 396 7.76 -11.29 9.67
CA SER A 396 8.95 -10.54 10.10
C SER A 396 9.00 -10.36 11.61
N TYR A 397 10.20 -10.17 12.15
CA TYR A 397 10.41 -9.73 13.54
C TYR A 397 11.39 -8.55 13.57
N LYS A 398 11.41 -7.80 14.68
CA LYS A 398 12.40 -6.76 14.92
C LYS A 398 13.52 -7.28 15.81
N GLN A 399 14.76 -6.92 15.48
CA GLN A 399 15.95 -7.27 16.24
C GLN A 399 16.99 -6.14 16.15
N PHE A 400 17.74 -5.93 17.22
CA PHE A 400 18.87 -4.99 17.20
C PHE A 400 20.09 -5.63 16.52
N LEU A 401 20.46 -5.08 15.35
CA LEU A 401 21.67 -5.45 14.63
C LEU A 401 22.61 -4.25 14.57
N GLN A 402 23.80 -4.41 15.14
CA GLN A 402 24.80 -3.33 15.23
C GLN A 402 24.26 -2.03 15.87
N GLY A 403 23.37 -2.16 16.86
CA GLY A 403 22.79 -1.03 17.59
C GLY A 403 21.54 -0.40 16.96
N TYR A 404 21.09 -0.89 15.80
CA TYR A 404 19.89 -0.40 15.12
C TYR A 404 18.82 -1.47 15.06
N GLU A 405 17.57 -1.08 15.24
CA GLU A 405 16.41 -1.95 15.03
C GLU A 405 16.25 -2.26 13.55
N ARG A 406 16.19 -3.55 13.21
CA ARG A 406 15.98 -4.05 11.85
C ARG A 406 14.84 -5.04 11.84
N ASP A 407 13.96 -4.89 10.85
CA ASP A 407 12.95 -5.89 10.54
C ASP A 407 13.61 -7.03 9.76
N LYS A 408 13.35 -8.28 10.13
CA LYS A 408 13.92 -9.46 9.49
C LYS A 408 12.84 -10.42 9.03
N PHE A 409 12.87 -10.79 7.76
CA PHE A 409 12.06 -11.85 7.18
C PHE A 409 12.35 -13.20 7.86
N PHE A 410 11.31 -13.93 8.22
CA PHE A 410 11.39 -15.36 8.54
C PHE A 410 10.30 -16.15 7.82
N TYR A 411 10.54 -17.45 7.64
CA TYR A 411 9.50 -18.43 7.33
C TYR A 411 9.41 -19.52 8.42
N PHE A 412 8.25 -20.17 8.50
CA PHE A 412 7.95 -21.19 9.50
C PHE A 412 7.01 -22.26 8.92
N ASP A 413 7.33 -23.53 9.11
CA ASP A 413 6.46 -24.66 8.71
C ASP A 413 5.60 -25.11 9.90
N ILE A 414 4.29 -24.89 9.83
CA ILE A 414 3.36 -25.24 10.90
C ILE A 414 3.20 -26.76 11.09
N ASN A 415 3.55 -27.55 10.07
CA ASN A 415 3.49 -29.00 10.10
C ASN A 415 4.83 -29.62 10.57
N GLY A 416 5.88 -28.80 10.65
CA GLY A 416 7.21 -29.19 11.08
C GLY A 416 7.41 -29.15 12.59
N THR A 417 8.60 -29.59 13.03
CA THR A 417 9.08 -29.43 14.41
C THR A 417 10.18 -28.36 14.52
N GLU A 418 10.35 -27.56 13.47
CA GLU A 418 11.49 -26.65 13.31
C GLU A 418 11.22 -25.29 13.94
N GLU A 419 12.29 -24.57 14.29
CA GLU A 419 12.21 -23.16 14.67
C GLU A 419 12.02 -22.27 13.43
N ILE A 420 11.73 -20.98 13.61
CA ILE A 420 11.69 -20.04 12.49
C ILE A 420 13.04 -20.00 11.76
N VAL A 421 13.00 -19.91 10.44
CA VAL A 421 14.18 -19.76 9.59
C VAL A 421 14.26 -18.33 9.08
N THR A 422 15.38 -17.65 9.37
CA THR A 422 15.68 -16.29 8.89
C THR A 422 16.68 -16.37 7.74
N PRO A 423 16.30 -16.00 6.51
CA PRO A 423 17.25 -15.94 5.39
C PRO A 423 18.37 -14.91 5.61
N TYR A 424 19.43 -15.00 4.82
CA TYR A 424 20.61 -14.15 4.96
C TYR A 424 20.48 -12.76 4.33
N ASP A 425 19.34 -12.41 3.73
CA ASP A 425 19.00 -11.04 3.29
C ASP A 425 20.13 -10.34 2.52
N PHE A 426 20.52 -10.93 1.38
CA PHE A 426 21.64 -10.54 0.51
C PHE A 426 23.06 -10.65 1.10
N SER A 427 23.24 -11.24 2.29
CA SER A 427 24.58 -11.53 2.83
C SER A 427 25.22 -12.74 2.16
N SER A 428 26.42 -12.55 1.60
CA SER A 428 27.17 -13.57 0.85
C SER A 428 28.10 -14.43 1.71
N SER A 429 28.30 -14.13 2.99
CA SER A 429 29.43 -14.69 3.76
C SER A 429 29.15 -15.02 5.23
N THR A 430 27.94 -15.53 5.51
CA THR A 430 27.43 -16.07 6.79
C THR A 430 26.82 -15.04 7.73
N GLY A 431 25.54 -15.25 8.04
CA GLY A 431 24.77 -14.47 9.01
C GLY A 431 23.84 -13.43 8.38
N ILE A 432 22.85 -13.04 9.18
CA ILE A 432 21.81 -12.07 8.84
C ILE A 432 22.45 -10.69 8.60
N SER A 433 22.13 -10.05 7.47
CA SER A 433 22.59 -8.68 7.16
C SER A 433 21.93 -7.63 8.08
N ASP A 434 22.52 -6.43 8.17
CA ASP A 434 21.89 -5.28 8.86
C ASP A 434 20.86 -4.55 7.99
N LEU A 435 20.42 -5.14 6.87
CA LEU A 435 19.36 -4.63 6.02
C LEU A 435 18.00 -5.04 6.60
N SER A 436 17.01 -4.16 6.58
CA SER A 436 15.64 -4.54 6.94
C SER A 436 14.96 -5.28 5.77
N SER A 437 14.32 -6.41 6.03
CA SER A 437 13.58 -7.23 5.07
C SER A 437 12.19 -7.58 5.59
N LYS A 438 11.16 -7.50 4.74
CA LYS A 438 9.78 -7.90 5.08
C LYS A 438 9.13 -8.67 3.94
N PRO A 439 8.65 -9.91 4.18
CA PRO A 439 7.80 -10.59 3.21
C PRO A 439 6.40 -9.97 3.22
N LYS A 440 5.64 -10.25 2.16
CA LYS A 440 4.25 -9.82 1.99
C LYS A 440 3.33 -10.98 1.67
N ASP A 441 3.76 -11.90 0.80
CA ASP A 441 2.92 -12.96 0.26
C ASP A 441 3.79 -14.18 -0.09
N ILE A 442 3.17 -15.36 -0.12
CA ILE A 442 3.81 -16.63 -0.48
C ILE A 442 2.88 -17.49 -1.34
N ASN A 443 3.39 -18.06 -2.44
CA ASN A 443 2.64 -19.04 -3.24
C ASN A 443 2.92 -20.49 -2.82
N ASN A 444 2.19 -21.44 -3.40
CA ASN A 444 2.34 -22.87 -3.11
C ASN A 444 3.62 -23.50 -3.68
N LYS A 445 4.37 -22.77 -4.53
CA LYS A 445 5.73 -23.15 -4.95
C LYS A 445 6.80 -22.77 -3.92
N GLY A 446 6.43 -22.13 -2.81
CA GLY A 446 7.37 -21.69 -1.79
C GLY A 446 8.15 -20.43 -2.18
N GLN A 447 7.63 -19.67 -3.15
CA GLN A 447 8.19 -18.39 -3.55
C GLN A 447 7.56 -17.29 -2.72
N VAL A 448 8.41 -16.45 -2.13
CA VAL A 448 8.05 -15.36 -1.22
C VAL A 448 8.45 -14.05 -1.84
N VAL A 449 7.54 -13.08 -1.81
CA VAL A 449 7.81 -11.72 -2.29
C VAL A 449 7.69 -10.71 -1.16
N GLY A 450 8.37 -9.58 -1.31
CA GLY A 450 8.35 -8.51 -0.33
C GLY A 450 9.27 -7.35 -0.69
N TYR A 451 9.79 -6.67 0.32
CA TYR A 451 10.78 -5.61 0.14
C TYR A 451 11.98 -5.74 1.10
N ILE A 452 13.11 -5.17 0.70
CA ILE A 452 14.36 -5.19 1.46
C ILE A 452 15.14 -3.88 1.24
N GLU A 453 15.80 -3.36 2.28
CA GLU A 453 16.75 -2.26 2.15
C GLU A 453 17.95 -2.65 1.29
N THR A 454 18.48 -1.76 0.45
CA THR A 454 19.58 -2.08 -0.47
C THR A 454 20.91 -1.42 -0.13
N THR A 455 20.97 -0.61 0.92
CA THR A 455 22.19 0.11 1.32
C THR A 455 22.48 -0.07 2.80
N HIS A 456 23.77 -0.04 3.13
CA HIS A 456 24.25 -0.13 4.51
C HIS A 456 24.46 1.25 5.17
N ASP A 457 24.22 2.34 4.44
CA ASP A 457 24.33 3.71 4.96
C ASP A 457 23.28 3.91 6.08
N LYS A 458 23.73 4.34 7.26
CA LYS A 458 22.90 4.48 8.46
C LYS A 458 22.53 5.94 8.74
N ASP A 459 23.19 6.87 8.06
CA ASP A 459 23.02 8.31 8.28
C ASP A 459 21.94 8.90 7.38
N LYS A 460 21.39 8.08 6.47
CA LYS A 460 20.29 8.42 5.56
C LYS A 460 19.24 7.32 5.56
N PRO A 461 17.97 7.65 5.29
CA PRO A 461 16.97 6.66 4.91
C PRO A 461 17.47 5.77 3.78
N ARG A 462 17.19 4.48 3.93
CA ARG A 462 17.76 3.44 3.08
C ARG A 462 16.79 3.13 1.95
N PRO A 463 17.24 3.22 0.67
CA PRO A 463 16.43 2.80 -0.47
C PRO A 463 15.97 1.35 -0.32
N LYS A 464 14.78 1.07 -0.83
CA LYS A 464 14.17 -0.27 -0.83
C LYS A 464 14.16 -0.85 -2.23
N ALA A 465 14.20 -2.17 -2.31
CA ALA A 465 13.92 -2.93 -3.50
C ALA A 465 12.93 -4.05 -3.21
N GLY A 466 12.12 -4.41 -4.21
CA GLY A 466 11.34 -5.64 -4.17
C GLY A 466 12.28 -6.86 -4.21
N PHE A 467 11.91 -7.94 -3.51
CA PHE A 467 12.65 -9.20 -3.58
C PHE A 467 11.77 -10.38 -3.99
N LEU A 468 12.44 -11.41 -4.49
CA LEU A 468 11.93 -12.77 -4.64
C LEU A 468 12.84 -13.72 -3.86
N PHE A 469 12.26 -14.48 -2.95
CA PHE A 469 12.92 -15.54 -2.22
C PHE A 469 12.31 -16.89 -2.58
N ASP A 470 13.13 -17.88 -2.89
CA ASP A 470 12.70 -19.25 -3.17
C ASP A 470 13.14 -20.17 -2.02
N LYS A 471 12.16 -20.71 -1.28
CA LYS A 471 12.44 -21.52 -0.09
C LYS A 471 13.15 -22.83 -0.41
N GLU A 472 12.86 -23.45 -1.55
CA GLU A 472 13.41 -24.76 -1.90
C GLU A 472 14.90 -24.69 -2.25
N THR A 473 15.33 -23.55 -2.78
CA THR A 473 16.73 -23.30 -3.15
C THR A 473 17.48 -22.39 -2.17
N ASP A 474 16.77 -21.79 -1.21
CA ASP A 474 17.28 -20.73 -0.31
C ASP A 474 17.85 -19.53 -1.11
N ASP A 475 17.29 -19.27 -2.30
CA ASP A 475 17.75 -18.23 -3.20
C ASP A 475 17.03 -16.90 -2.94
N PHE A 476 17.77 -15.88 -2.52
CA PHE A 476 17.25 -14.55 -2.24
C PHE A 476 17.74 -13.56 -3.30
N ARG A 477 16.83 -13.06 -4.14
CA ARG A 477 17.14 -12.18 -5.28
C ARG A 477 16.46 -10.82 -5.16
N ASN A 478 17.18 -9.78 -5.55
CA ASN A 478 16.60 -8.47 -5.80
C ASN A 478 15.84 -8.52 -7.12
N LEU A 479 14.55 -8.20 -7.12
CA LEU A 479 13.73 -8.24 -8.34
C LEU A 479 14.31 -7.36 -9.44
N ASN A 480 14.92 -6.22 -9.11
CA ASN A 480 15.55 -5.32 -10.08
C ASN A 480 16.77 -5.95 -10.78
N GLN A 481 17.36 -7.03 -10.25
CA GLN A 481 18.39 -7.79 -10.96
C GLN A 481 17.79 -8.75 -11.99
N LEU A 482 16.57 -9.23 -11.73
CA LEU A 482 15.82 -10.17 -12.56
C LEU A 482 15.01 -9.49 -13.68
N LEU A 483 14.85 -8.16 -13.63
CA LEU A 483 14.18 -7.39 -14.67
C LEU A 483 14.98 -7.33 -15.97
N THR A 484 14.32 -7.37 -17.13
CA THR A 484 14.94 -7.01 -18.43
C THR A 484 15.44 -5.56 -18.44
N CYS A 485 16.43 -5.22 -19.27
CA CYS A 485 16.90 -3.84 -19.41
C CYS A 485 15.80 -2.87 -19.84
N GLU A 486 14.87 -3.30 -20.69
CA GLU A 486 13.69 -2.51 -21.05
C GLU A 486 12.86 -2.15 -19.81
N SER A 487 12.67 -3.10 -18.90
CA SER A 487 11.98 -2.90 -17.61
C SER A 487 12.76 -2.04 -16.61
N LYS A 488 13.99 -1.64 -16.95
CA LYS A 488 14.81 -0.69 -16.18
C LYS A 488 14.89 0.69 -16.85
N GLY A 489 14.12 0.93 -17.92
CA GLY A 489 14.13 2.18 -18.67
C GLY A 489 15.20 2.28 -19.75
N PHE A 490 15.69 1.15 -20.29
CA PHE A 490 16.66 1.14 -21.38
C PHE A 490 16.03 0.73 -22.71
N LYS A 491 16.74 1.06 -23.80
CA LYS A 491 16.47 0.55 -25.14
C LYS A 491 17.77 0.09 -25.77
N LYS A 492 17.69 -0.91 -26.65
CA LYS A 492 18.85 -1.43 -27.37
C LYS A 492 19.05 -0.65 -28.68
N VAL A 493 20.23 -0.08 -28.89
CA VAL A 493 20.66 0.63 -30.11
C VAL A 493 22.05 0.15 -30.48
N ASP A 494 22.24 -0.38 -31.69
CA ASP A 494 23.53 -0.90 -32.18
C ASP A 494 24.24 -1.83 -31.18
N ASP A 495 23.48 -2.78 -30.62
CA ASP A 495 23.91 -3.73 -29.58
C ASP A 495 24.36 -3.13 -28.24
N LYS A 496 24.09 -1.85 -28.01
CA LYS A 496 24.33 -1.17 -26.73
C LYS A 496 23.03 -0.80 -26.06
N TRP A 497 23.00 -0.92 -24.73
CA TRP A 497 21.91 -0.37 -23.92
C TRP A 497 22.12 1.13 -23.79
N ILE A 498 21.08 1.89 -24.13
CA ILE A 498 21.03 3.33 -23.95
C ILE A 498 19.80 3.63 -23.10
N ARG A 499 19.97 4.47 -22.07
CA ARG A 499 18.86 4.88 -21.24
C ARG A 499 17.84 5.66 -22.08
N ARG A 500 16.56 5.33 -21.92
CA ARG A 500 15.48 6.07 -22.57
C ARG A 500 15.39 7.45 -21.92
N THR A 501 15.06 8.44 -22.74
CA THR A 501 14.90 9.83 -22.30
C THR A 501 13.45 10.23 -22.49
N VAL A 502 12.86 10.81 -21.46
CA VAL A 502 11.53 11.42 -21.52
C VAL A 502 11.68 12.89 -21.87
N GLU A 503 10.88 13.36 -22.81
CA GLU A 503 10.75 14.78 -23.14
C GLU A 503 9.40 15.29 -22.63
N VAL A 504 9.38 16.39 -21.90
CA VAL A 504 8.16 17.02 -21.38
C VAL A 504 8.15 18.50 -21.72
N ALA A 505 7.00 19.01 -22.16
CA ALA A 505 6.80 20.45 -22.30
C ALA A 505 6.37 21.04 -20.94
N ASP A 506 7.03 22.11 -20.51
CA ASP A 506 6.66 22.83 -19.28
C ASP A 506 5.66 23.97 -19.55
N GLY A 507 5.20 24.62 -18.48
CA GLY A 507 4.36 25.82 -18.55
C GLY A 507 4.95 27.00 -19.35
N SER A 508 6.28 27.04 -19.51
CA SER A 508 6.94 28.07 -20.32
C SER A 508 6.97 27.77 -21.82
N GLY A 509 6.55 26.56 -22.21
CA GLY A 509 6.66 26.05 -23.58
C GLY A 509 8.05 25.51 -23.92
N LYS A 510 8.94 25.36 -22.92
CA LYS A 510 10.25 24.75 -23.08
C LYS A 510 10.11 23.23 -22.98
N THR A 511 10.71 22.51 -23.92
CA THR A 511 10.90 21.07 -23.80
C THR A 511 12.07 20.79 -22.85
N LEU A 512 11.79 20.07 -21.78
CA LEU A 512 12.76 19.54 -20.84
C LEU A 512 12.97 18.05 -21.12
N THR A 513 14.19 17.57 -20.96
CA THR A 513 14.54 16.16 -21.18
C THR A 513 15.14 15.60 -19.90
N TYR A 514 14.75 14.39 -19.53
CA TYR A 514 15.34 13.67 -18.41
C TYR A 514 15.39 12.16 -18.68
N ASN A 515 16.21 11.46 -17.90
CA ASN A 515 16.41 10.02 -18.04
C ASN A 515 15.26 9.22 -17.39
N GLU A 516 14.73 8.22 -18.09
CA GLU A 516 13.84 7.22 -17.49
C GLU A 516 14.58 6.43 -16.41
N ASP A 517 13.91 6.17 -15.30
CA ASP A 517 14.44 5.37 -14.21
C ASP A 517 13.28 4.69 -13.48
N LEU A 518 13.35 3.36 -13.44
CA LEU A 518 12.32 2.48 -12.89
C LEU A 518 12.96 1.57 -11.86
N VAL A 519 12.46 1.64 -10.63
CA VAL A 519 12.95 0.80 -9.53
C VAL A 519 11.76 0.14 -8.85
N VAL A 520 11.68 -1.20 -8.92
CA VAL A 520 10.68 -1.96 -8.16
C VAL A 520 11.09 -1.91 -6.70
N VAL A 521 10.30 -1.23 -5.88
CA VAL A 521 10.61 -0.98 -4.46
C VAL A 521 9.89 -1.94 -3.52
N GLU A 522 8.80 -2.55 -3.99
CA GLU A 522 7.98 -3.46 -3.20
C GLU A 522 7.25 -4.44 -4.12
N ALA A 523 7.21 -5.70 -3.71
CA ALA A 523 6.34 -6.72 -4.28
C ALA A 523 5.34 -7.17 -3.21
N ASN A 524 4.05 -6.98 -3.48
CA ASN A 524 2.98 -7.16 -2.49
C ASN A 524 2.27 -8.49 -2.61
N SER A 525 2.15 -9.06 -3.80
CA SER A 525 1.50 -10.36 -4.00
C SER A 525 2.09 -11.14 -5.17
N ILE A 526 2.04 -12.47 -5.08
CA ILE A 526 2.51 -13.41 -6.09
C ILE A 526 1.49 -14.53 -6.29
N ASN A 527 1.11 -14.81 -7.53
CA ASN A 527 0.24 -15.94 -7.83
C ASN A 527 1.03 -17.23 -8.13
N GLU A 528 0.31 -18.33 -8.38
CA GLU A 528 0.93 -19.63 -8.67
C GLU A 528 1.70 -19.67 -9.99
N ASP A 529 1.39 -18.80 -10.94
CA ASP A 529 2.13 -18.68 -12.20
C ASP A 529 3.40 -17.82 -12.06
N GLY A 530 3.65 -17.27 -10.86
CA GLY A 530 4.79 -16.40 -10.58
C GLY A 530 4.57 -14.97 -11.08
N VAL A 531 3.33 -14.55 -11.36
CA VAL A 531 3.01 -13.15 -11.65
C VAL A 531 3.02 -12.38 -10.34
N ILE A 532 3.76 -11.27 -10.33
CA ILE A 532 3.94 -10.43 -9.14
C ILE A 532 3.25 -9.09 -9.36
N VAL A 533 2.51 -8.64 -8.35
CA VAL A 533 1.97 -7.26 -8.28
C VAL A 533 2.66 -6.51 -7.16
N GLY A 534 2.99 -5.24 -7.42
CA GLY A 534 3.67 -4.42 -6.43
C GLY A 534 3.73 -2.94 -6.80
N THR A 535 4.80 -2.28 -6.34
CA THR A 535 5.03 -0.85 -6.52
C THR A 535 6.38 -0.61 -7.18
N VAL A 536 6.39 0.23 -8.22
CA VAL A 536 7.58 0.76 -8.86
C VAL A 536 7.69 2.26 -8.61
N PHE A 537 8.90 2.73 -8.35
CA PHE A 537 9.23 4.15 -8.36
C PHE A 537 9.60 4.57 -9.76
N VAL A 538 8.84 5.55 -10.26
CA VAL A 538 9.02 6.14 -11.58
C VAL A 538 9.55 7.55 -11.41
N ARG A 539 10.65 7.88 -12.10
CA ARG A 539 11.18 9.25 -12.10
C ARG A 539 10.25 10.21 -12.86
N LYS A 540 9.87 11.33 -12.23
CA LYS A 540 9.05 12.42 -12.81
C LYS A 540 9.65 13.78 -12.46
N PRO A 541 9.53 14.81 -13.33
CA PRO A 541 9.90 16.19 -12.98
C PRO A 541 9.06 16.73 -11.80
N GLN A 542 9.71 17.55 -10.97
CA GLN A 542 9.07 18.28 -9.88
C GLN A 542 8.40 19.54 -10.41
N TYR A 543 7.18 19.80 -9.93
CA TYR A 543 6.50 21.06 -10.23
C TYR A 543 7.10 22.20 -9.40
N LYS A 544 7.08 23.40 -9.98
CA LYS A 544 7.43 24.63 -9.29
C LYS A 544 6.21 25.14 -8.52
N PHE A 545 6.44 25.51 -7.26
CA PHE A 545 5.46 26.18 -6.42
C PHE A 545 5.89 27.63 -6.16
N ASP A 546 4.92 28.52 -5.93
CA ASP A 546 5.17 29.89 -5.47
C ASP A 546 5.38 29.95 -3.95
N SER A 547 5.53 31.16 -3.41
CA SER A 547 5.73 31.38 -1.97
C SER A 547 4.57 30.91 -1.11
N ASP A 548 3.39 30.71 -1.71
CA ASP A 548 2.15 30.44 -1.02
C ASP A 548 1.75 28.96 -1.20
N GLY A 549 2.67 28.13 -1.73
CA GLY A 549 2.47 26.70 -1.92
C GLY A 549 1.57 26.33 -3.10
N ASN A 550 1.26 27.29 -3.99
CA ASN A 550 0.43 27.05 -5.17
C ASN A 550 1.29 26.65 -6.37
N LEU A 551 0.75 25.80 -7.25
CA LEU A 551 1.42 25.44 -8.51
C LEU A 551 1.60 26.68 -9.39
N VAL A 552 2.82 26.90 -9.87
CA VAL A 552 3.07 27.94 -10.86
C VAL A 552 2.62 27.44 -12.23
N ILE A 553 1.54 28.01 -12.76
CA ILE A 553 1.01 27.69 -14.08
C ILE A 553 1.53 28.71 -15.10
N GLY A 554 2.02 28.23 -16.24
CA GLY A 554 2.48 29.09 -17.33
C GLY A 554 1.37 29.50 -18.29
N ASP A 555 1.69 30.37 -19.24
CA ASP A 555 0.72 30.98 -20.16
C ASP A 555 -0.02 29.97 -21.06
N ASN A 556 0.53 28.77 -21.22
CA ASN A 556 -0.07 27.67 -21.96
C ASN A 556 -1.03 26.80 -21.13
N GLY A 557 -1.28 27.16 -19.85
CA GLY A 557 -2.12 26.42 -18.93
C GLY A 557 -1.48 25.15 -18.35
N LEU A 558 -0.19 24.91 -18.60
CA LEU A 558 0.57 23.80 -18.02
C LEU A 558 1.37 24.26 -16.81
N PRO A 559 1.64 23.38 -15.83
CA PRO A 559 2.51 23.70 -14.71
C PRO A 559 3.96 23.89 -15.17
N ILE A 560 4.65 24.84 -14.55
CA ILE A 560 6.09 25.04 -14.70
C ILE A 560 6.83 24.01 -13.84
N PHE A 561 7.88 23.41 -14.38
CA PHE A 561 8.74 22.52 -13.62
C PHE A 561 9.85 23.27 -12.90
N GLU A 562 10.25 22.77 -11.74
CA GLU A 562 11.44 23.25 -11.07
C GLU A 562 12.68 22.80 -11.84
N VAL A 563 13.66 23.69 -11.99
CA VAL A 563 14.89 23.43 -12.73
C VAL A 563 16.11 23.72 -11.88
N ASN A 564 17.17 22.95 -12.08
CA ASN A 564 18.46 23.19 -11.44
C ASN A 564 19.16 24.43 -12.03
N GLY A 565 20.35 24.77 -11.51
CA GLY A 565 21.15 25.90 -12.01
C GLY A 565 21.62 25.79 -13.47
N TYR A 566 21.49 24.60 -14.07
CA TYR A 566 21.82 24.30 -15.47
C TYR A 566 20.59 24.36 -16.39
N GLY A 567 19.39 24.45 -15.82
CA GLY A 567 18.13 24.53 -16.56
C GLY A 567 17.52 23.17 -16.89
N ASP A 568 18.03 22.09 -16.31
CA ASP A 568 17.44 20.74 -16.36
C ASP A 568 16.36 20.60 -15.29
N PRO A 569 15.31 19.80 -15.54
CA PRO A 569 14.26 19.59 -14.55
C PRO A 569 14.84 18.92 -13.30
N LEU A 570 14.49 19.45 -12.12
CA LEU A 570 14.58 18.66 -10.90
C LEU A 570 13.57 17.52 -10.98
N THR A 571 13.95 16.35 -10.48
CA THR A 571 13.13 15.14 -10.57
C THR A 571 12.95 14.49 -9.21
N SER A 572 11.81 13.84 -9.02
CA SER A 572 11.48 13.02 -7.86
C SER A 572 10.93 11.67 -8.31
N TYR A 573 10.77 10.74 -7.38
CA TYR A 573 10.13 9.45 -7.64
C TYR A 573 8.67 9.49 -7.24
N LEU A 574 7.82 8.88 -8.06
CA LEU A 574 6.43 8.65 -7.72
C LEU A 574 6.11 7.14 -7.74
N PRO A 575 5.36 6.64 -6.74
CA PRO A 575 4.92 5.26 -6.73
C PRO A 575 3.83 5.01 -7.77
N ARG A 576 3.98 3.91 -8.51
CA ARG A 576 3.01 3.36 -9.46
C ARG A 576 2.81 1.87 -9.21
N SER A 577 1.60 1.39 -9.42
CA SER A 577 1.32 -0.03 -9.42
C SER A 577 1.98 -0.70 -10.62
N VAL A 578 2.61 -1.83 -10.39
CA VAL A 578 3.35 -2.56 -11.43
C VAL A 578 2.97 -4.03 -11.42
N VAL A 579 3.01 -4.64 -12.60
CA VAL A 579 2.80 -6.08 -12.78
C VAL A 579 4.07 -6.66 -13.42
N LEU A 580 4.70 -7.61 -12.74
CA LEU A 580 5.86 -8.35 -13.23
C LEU A 580 5.39 -9.74 -13.68
N GLN A 581 5.66 -10.08 -14.93
CA GLN A 581 5.41 -11.43 -15.45
C GLN A 581 6.72 -12.04 -15.93
N THR A 582 6.87 -13.34 -15.71
CA THR A 582 8.00 -14.08 -16.24
C THR A 582 7.91 -14.20 -17.77
N ASN A 583 9.05 -14.16 -18.45
CA ASN A 583 9.14 -14.50 -19.87
C ASN A 583 9.40 -16.01 -20.12
N GLY A 584 9.40 -16.82 -19.06
CA GLY A 584 9.62 -18.26 -19.10
C GLY A 584 11.09 -18.68 -19.25
N ALA A 585 12.04 -17.75 -19.20
CA ALA A 585 13.47 -18.03 -19.18
C ALA A 585 14.08 -17.76 -17.80
N ASP A 586 15.21 -18.41 -17.53
CA ASP A 586 15.92 -18.31 -16.26
C ASP A 586 17.09 -17.31 -16.35
N ALA A 587 17.29 -16.55 -15.27
CA ALA A 587 18.36 -15.58 -15.12
C ALA A 587 19.68 -16.29 -14.76
N THR A 588 20.35 -16.86 -15.77
CA THR A 588 21.68 -17.47 -15.59
C THR A 588 22.74 -16.42 -15.23
N ASP A 589 23.89 -16.83 -14.72
CA ASP A 589 25.01 -15.92 -14.46
C ASP A 589 25.45 -15.17 -15.73
N GLU A 590 25.43 -15.83 -16.90
CA GLU A 590 25.70 -15.17 -18.18
C GLU A 590 24.64 -14.14 -18.53
N TRP A 591 23.35 -14.44 -18.27
CA TRP A 591 22.28 -13.49 -18.50
C TRP A 591 22.40 -12.28 -17.57
N LEU A 592 22.63 -12.50 -16.27
CA LEU A 592 22.83 -11.43 -15.29
C LEU A 592 24.00 -10.52 -15.68
N ALA A 593 25.12 -11.10 -16.11
CA ALA A 593 26.27 -10.34 -16.59
C ALA A 593 25.96 -9.52 -17.86
N ALA A 594 25.18 -10.09 -18.79
CA ALA A 594 24.75 -9.41 -20.02
C ALA A 594 23.65 -8.35 -19.78
N ASN A 595 22.82 -8.55 -18.76
CA ASN A 595 21.68 -7.72 -18.39
C ASN A 595 22.02 -6.70 -17.28
N ASN A 596 23.27 -6.25 -17.23
CA ASN A 596 23.74 -5.20 -16.33
C ASN A 596 23.37 -3.78 -16.82
N CYS A 597 22.84 -3.64 -18.04
CA CYS A 597 22.23 -2.41 -18.60
C CYS A 597 23.07 -1.13 -18.34
N VAL A 598 24.38 -1.20 -18.55
CA VAL A 598 25.26 -0.05 -18.35
C VAL A 598 25.16 0.85 -19.58
N ASP A 599 24.76 2.11 -19.41
CA ASP A 599 25.05 3.12 -20.42
C ASP A 599 26.46 3.66 -20.19
N ASN A 600 27.26 3.78 -21.25
CA ASN A 600 28.56 4.47 -21.17
C ASN A 600 28.39 5.99 -21.16
N ASN A 601 27.19 6.48 -20.85
CA ASN A 601 26.98 7.88 -20.60
C ASN A 601 27.46 8.12 -19.16
N GLU A 602 28.69 8.64 -19.06
CA GLU A 602 28.94 9.69 -18.07
C GLU A 602 27.71 10.63 -18.06
N ASP A 603 27.30 11.11 -16.88
CA ASP A 603 26.25 12.13 -16.72
C ASP A 603 26.14 12.99 -17.99
N PRO A 604 24.93 13.13 -18.57
CA PRO A 604 24.76 13.64 -19.94
C PRO A 604 25.79 14.72 -20.22
N GLU A 605 26.74 14.43 -21.13
CA GLU A 605 27.93 15.27 -21.37
C GLU A 605 27.55 16.73 -21.15
N ASP A 606 28.17 17.40 -20.16
CA ASP A 606 27.98 18.82 -19.85
C ASP A 606 27.86 19.62 -21.16
N TYR A 607 26.63 19.86 -21.61
CA TYR A 607 26.42 20.36 -22.96
C TYR A 607 26.65 21.87 -22.98
N GLU A 608 27.52 22.27 -23.91
CA GLU A 608 27.96 23.64 -24.14
C GLU A 608 26.79 24.65 -24.21
N ARG A 609 26.97 25.76 -23.45
CA ARG A 609 26.13 26.97 -23.46
C ARG A 609 25.51 27.25 -24.83
N LYS A 610 24.22 26.95 -25.00
CA LYS A 610 23.37 27.62 -25.99
C LYS A 610 22.74 28.85 -25.38
N GLY A 611 23.44 29.98 -25.49
CA GLY A 611 22.85 31.28 -25.19
C GLY A 611 23.88 32.34 -24.81
N ALA A 612 24.09 33.28 -25.73
CA ALA A 612 24.99 34.42 -25.56
C ALA A 612 24.48 35.39 -24.47
N ALA A 613 24.90 35.20 -23.23
CA ALA A 613 24.97 36.28 -22.26
C ALA A 613 26.41 36.83 -22.28
N SER A 614 26.59 37.93 -23.01
CA SER A 614 27.84 38.67 -23.06
C SER A 614 28.28 39.05 -21.64
N PHE A 615 29.60 39.03 -21.42
CA PHE A 615 30.32 39.48 -20.22
C PHE A 615 30.06 40.96 -19.82
N ALA A 616 29.05 41.63 -20.39
CA ALA A 616 28.71 43.03 -20.17
C ALA A 616 28.02 43.29 -18.82
N TRP A 617 27.38 42.30 -18.20
CA TRP A 617 26.63 42.52 -16.95
C TRP A 617 27.52 42.61 -15.70
N LEU A 618 28.75 42.08 -15.75
CA LEU A 618 29.73 42.16 -14.66
C LEU A 618 30.30 43.59 -14.45
N PHE A 619 30.09 44.51 -15.40
CA PHE A 619 30.48 45.92 -15.25
C PHE A 619 29.36 46.83 -14.70
N ALA A 620 28.15 46.32 -14.45
CA ALA A 620 27.04 47.10 -13.90
C ALA A 620 26.96 47.06 -12.35
N LEU A 621 27.77 46.23 -11.69
CA LEU A 621 27.70 45.98 -10.24
C LEU A 621 28.21 47.11 -9.30
N PRO A 622 28.96 48.16 -9.70
CA PRO A 622 29.32 49.21 -8.75
C PRO A 622 28.25 50.28 -8.49
N LEU A 623 27.15 50.33 -9.26
CA LEU A 623 26.20 51.46 -9.20
C LEU A 623 25.04 51.29 -8.20
N LEU A 624 24.85 50.10 -7.63
CA LEU A 624 23.77 49.84 -6.65
C LEU A 624 24.19 50.07 -5.18
N TRP A 625 25.47 50.37 -4.92
CA TRP A 625 25.98 50.56 -3.55
C TRP A 625 26.05 52.03 -3.08
N PHE A 626 25.45 52.98 -3.82
CA PHE A 626 25.45 54.41 -3.46
C PHE A 626 24.08 55.08 -3.27
N ARG A 627 22.97 54.33 -3.21
CA ARG A 627 21.61 54.92 -3.05
C ARG A 627 20.82 54.51 -1.79
N ARG A 628 21.51 54.10 -0.72
CA ARG A 628 20.95 54.09 0.65
C ARG A 628 21.75 55.02 1.57
N ARG A 629 21.65 56.32 1.31
CA ARG A 629 21.83 57.40 2.28
C ARG A 629 20.99 58.58 1.81
N ASN A 630 20.02 58.97 2.65
CA ASN A 630 19.05 60.08 2.53
C ASN A 630 17.71 59.72 1.87
N LEU A 631 16.76 59.18 2.65
CA LEU A 631 15.66 59.91 3.31
C LEU A 631 14.87 58.96 4.22
#